data_AF-A0A5R8M5B6-F1
#
_entry.id   AF-A0A5R8M5B6-F1
#
_cell.length_a   1.000
_cell.length_b   1.000
_cell.length_c   1.000
_cell.angle_alpha   90.00
_cell.angle_beta   90.00
_cell.angle_gamma   90.00
#
_symmetry.space_group_name_H-M   'P 1'
#
loop_
_entity.id
_entity.type
_entity.pdbx_description
1 polymer ?
#
loop_
_entity_poly.entity_id
_entity_poly.type
_entity_poly.pdbx_seq_one_letter_code
_entity_poly.pdbx_strand_id
1 'polypeptide(L)'
;FDIVSYDPRGVARSGAVTCSASVYNKIPYEVMTSQADYDKWIAFNEELRADCRKLTGPLYDHIDSANVARDMDAIRAALGDDKLTSYGVSYGTLAQQMYAELFPNRVRAMVLDSNMDHSLDAKAFQVSEAAAVQDGFDEFVAWCKRDTECVLHGRDVRALWKGLLAKADRGELYWPGHTDKPVSAHNLLWLGVVMNEGPDWPMEAKVLLALAGGPVPDDMPGPPGNGPASGEHAEFPTAILCEDYNLKLRNYKAYADVMRGANAVAPDMRYNPMPMGDMPRCQGHPVNNPQHRLRYKG
;
A
#
# COMPACT_ATOMS: atom_id res chain seq x y z
N PHE A 1 -30.75 9.16 -2.62
CA PHE A 1 -29.56 8.98 -3.47
C PHE A 1 -29.66 7.62 -4.09
N ASP A 2 -29.40 7.50 -5.39
CA ASP A 2 -29.06 6.22 -5.97
C ASP A 2 -27.64 5.86 -5.52
N ILE A 3 -27.39 4.58 -5.24
CA ILE A 3 -26.06 4.10 -4.87
C ILE A 3 -25.42 3.54 -6.13
N VAL A 4 -24.41 4.24 -6.63
CA VAL A 4 -23.69 3.89 -7.86
C VAL A 4 -22.22 3.67 -7.53
N SER A 5 -21.68 2.53 -7.96
CA SER A 5 -20.25 2.23 -7.97
C SER A 5 -19.81 1.93 -9.40
N TYR A 6 -18.54 2.14 -9.69
CA TYR A 6 -17.95 1.83 -10.99
C TYR A 6 -16.53 1.30 -10.80
N ASP A 7 -16.07 0.47 -11.74
CA ASP A 7 -14.68 0.04 -11.81
C ASP A 7 -13.92 1.17 -12.54
N PRO A 8 -12.95 1.87 -11.91
CA PRO A 8 -12.16 2.89 -12.61
C PRO A 8 -11.44 2.30 -13.82
N ARG A 9 -11.12 3.14 -14.80
CA ARG A 9 -10.27 2.73 -15.93
C ARG A 9 -8.99 2.05 -15.42
N GLY A 10 -8.56 0.96 -16.06
CA GLY A 10 -7.38 0.21 -15.59
C GLY A 10 -7.66 -0.78 -14.46
N VAL A 11 -8.93 -0.93 -14.03
CA VAL A 11 -9.33 -1.79 -12.90
C VAL A 11 -10.44 -2.75 -13.32
N ALA A 12 -10.31 -4.02 -12.89
CA ALA A 12 -11.33 -5.06 -13.06
C ALA A 12 -11.94 -5.09 -14.48
N ARG A 13 -13.26 -4.85 -14.60
CA ARG A 13 -13.97 -4.94 -15.89
C ARG A 13 -13.74 -3.74 -16.81
N SER A 14 -13.10 -2.68 -16.32
CA SER A 14 -12.78 -1.46 -17.07
C SER A 14 -11.35 -1.50 -17.65
N GLY A 15 -10.93 -2.69 -18.08
CA GLY A 15 -9.63 -2.93 -18.70
C GLY A 15 -8.49 -2.97 -17.68
N ALA A 16 -8.54 -3.92 -16.73
CA ALA A 16 -7.52 -4.13 -15.72
C ALA A 16 -6.09 -4.06 -16.29
N VAL A 17 -5.21 -3.32 -15.61
CA VAL A 17 -3.77 -3.32 -15.94
C VAL A 17 -3.25 -4.74 -15.80
N THR A 18 -2.89 -5.34 -16.94
CA THR A 18 -2.56 -6.75 -17.06
C THR A 18 -1.14 -6.91 -17.58
N CYS A 19 -0.38 -7.79 -16.93
CA CYS A 19 0.97 -8.18 -17.31
C CYS A 19 1.04 -9.72 -17.46
N SER A 20 2.09 -10.25 -18.08
CA SER A 20 2.40 -11.67 -18.12
C SER A 20 2.79 -12.13 -16.72
N ALA A 21 2.19 -13.19 -16.21
CA ALA A 21 2.54 -13.75 -14.90
C ALA A 21 4.02 -14.15 -14.83
N SER A 22 4.58 -14.62 -15.94
CA SER A 22 6.00 -14.99 -16.06
C SER A 22 6.97 -13.81 -15.90
N VAL A 23 6.56 -12.59 -16.27
CA VAL A 23 7.33 -11.36 -16.05
C VAL A 23 7.08 -10.87 -14.63
N TYR A 24 5.81 -10.74 -14.22
CA TYR A 24 5.41 -10.31 -12.88
C TYR A 24 6.11 -11.10 -11.76
N ASN A 25 6.17 -12.43 -11.90
CA ASN A 25 6.77 -13.32 -10.89
C ASN A 25 8.31 -13.22 -10.80
N LYS A 26 8.98 -12.43 -11.65
CA LYS A 26 10.42 -12.10 -11.52
C LYS A 26 10.68 -10.94 -10.55
N ILE A 27 9.65 -10.44 -9.86
CA ILE A 27 9.75 -9.30 -8.96
C ILE A 27 10.93 -9.44 -7.99
N PRO A 28 11.83 -8.44 -7.91
CA PRO A 28 12.94 -8.47 -6.95
C PRO A 28 12.44 -8.36 -5.51
N TYR A 29 13.34 -8.57 -4.55
CA TYR A 29 13.05 -8.28 -3.15
C TYR A 29 12.74 -6.80 -2.95
N GLU A 30 11.62 -6.51 -2.28
CA GLU A 30 11.09 -5.15 -2.09
C GLU A 30 12.03 -4.26 -1.27
N VAL A 31 12.58 -4.81 -0.19
CA VAL A 31 13.54 -4.09 0.65
C VAL A 31 14.93 -4.13 0.01
N MET A 32 15.31 -3.03 -0.64
CA MET A 32 16.63 -2.88 -1.24
C MET A 32 17.70 -2.72 -0.16
N THR A 33 18.85 -3.38 -0.31
CA THR A 33 19.98 -3.29 0.64
C THR A 33 21.26 -2.78 0.01
N SER A 34 21.25 -2.57 -1.30
CA SER A 34 22.42 -2.21 -2.08
C SER A 34 22.07 -1.46 -3.37
N GLN A 35 23.07 -0.84 -3.99
CA GLN A 35 22.93 -0.27 -5.33
C GLN A 35 22.58 -1.35 -6.37
N ALA A 36 23.11 -2.57 -6.21
CA ALA A 36 22.79 -3.68 -7.11
C ALA A 36 21.30 -4.06 -7.05
N ASP A 37 20.65 -3.98 -5.88
CA ASP A 37 19.21 -4.24 -5.78
C ASP A 37 18.40 -3.13 -6.46
N TYR A 38 18.82 -1.87 -6.32
CA TYR A 38 18.22 -0.76 -7.05
C TYR A 38 18.34 -0.95 -8.57
N ASP A 39 19.51 -1.33 -9.08
CA ASP A 39 19.72 -1.52 -10.51
C ASP A 39 18.89 -2.71 -11.04
N LYS A 40 18.69 -3.77 -10.24
CA LYS A 40 17.75 -4.87 -10.56
C LYS A 40 16.31 -4.37 -10.67
N TRP A 41 15.86 -3.51 -9.76
CA TRP A 41 14.52 -2.91 -9.83
C TRP A 41 14.33 -2.07 -11.08
N ILE A 42 15.32 -1.25 -11.47
CA ILE A 42 15.26 -0.46 -12.71
C ILE A 42 15.10 -1.36 -13.93
N ALA A 43 15.93 -2.40 -14.05
CA ALA A 43 15.86 -3.33 -15.18
C ALA A 43 14.53 -4.11 -15.20
N PHE A 44 14.08 -4.58 -14.04
CA PHE A 44 12.81 -5.29 -13.89
C PHE A 44 11.61 -4.41 -14.28
N ASN A 45 11.56 -3.17 -13.78
CA ASN A 45 10.44 -2.26 -14.07
C ASN A 45 10.38 -1.86 -15.54
N GLU A 46 11.53 -1.79 -16.23
CA GLU A 46 11.55 -1.55 -17.68
C GLU A 46 10.90 -2.72 -18.44
N GLU A 47 11.26 -3.96 -18.11
CA GLU A 47 10.65 -5.17 -18.69
C GLU A 47 9.16 -5.25 -18.36
N LEU A 48 8.81 -5.10 -17.07
CA LEU A 48 7.44 -5.21 -16.57
C LEU A 48 6.55 -4.16 -17.25
N ARG A 49 6.95 -2.89 -17.27
CA ARG A 49 6.15 -1.82 -17.90
C ARG A 49 5.91 -2.06 -19.38
N ALA A 50 6.94 -2.51 -20.12
CA ALA A 50 6.79 -2.81 -21.55
C ALA A 50 5.81 -3.96 -21.79
N ASP A 51 5.87 -5.00 -20.96
CA ASP A 51 4.98 -6.16 -20.99
C ASP A 51 3.53 -5.78 -20.60
N CYS A 52 3.35 -5.08 -19.48
CA CYS A 52 2.03 -4.62 -19.04
C CYS A 52 1.37 -3.69 -20.07
N ARG A 53 2.12 -2.73 -20.63
CA ARG A 53 1.61 -1.81 -21.66
C ARG A 53 1.21 -2.56 -22.94
N LYS A 54 1.97 -3.58 -23.33
CA LYS A 54 1.64 -4.41 -24.50
C LYS A 54 0.34 -5.18 -24.32
N LEU A 55 0.10 -5.74 -23.12
CA LEU A 55 -1.10 -6.54 -22.83
C LEU A 55 -2.33 -5.69 -22.50
N THR A 56 -2.14 -4.58 -21.79
CA THR A 56 -3.23 -3.65 -21.43
C THR A 56 -3.64 -2.77 -22.63
N GLY A 57 -2.69 -2.46 -23.52
CA GLY A 57 -2.92 -1.58 -24.67
C GLY A 57 -2.81 -0.08 -24.30
N PRO A 58 -3.30 0.82 -25.19
CA PRO A 58 -3.12 2.27 -25.04
C PRO A 58 -3.72 2.86 -23.76
N LEU A 59 -4.68 2.16 -23.14
CA LEU A 59 -5.25 2.56 -21.85
C LEU A 59 -4.18 2.73 -20.77
N TYR A 60 -3.12 1.91 -20.81
CA TYR A 60 -2.04 1.90 -19.82
C TYR A 60 -1.41 3.26 -19.59
N ASP A 61 -1.35 4.12 -20.62
CA ASP A 61 -0.71 5.44 -20.54
C ASP A 61 -1.65 6.54 -19.99
N HIS A 62 -2.86 6.18 -19.54
CA HIS A 62 -3.95 7.11 -19.18
C HIS A 62 -4.76 6.61 -17.97
N ILE A 63 -4.15 5.86 -17.06
CA ILE A 63 -4.81 5.24 -15.90
C ILE A 63 -4.78 6.10 -14.64
N ASP A 64 -4.12 7.26 -14.67
CA ASP A 64 -4.03 8.22 -13.57
C ASP A 64 -5.39 8.75 -13.06
N SER A 65 -5.39 9.26 -11.82
CA SER A 65 -6.58 9.74 -11.12
C SER A 65 -7.17 11.01 -11.72
N ALA A 66 -6.40 11.84 -12.43
CA ALA A 66 -6.95 12.99 -13.14
C ALA A 66 -7.80 12.55 -14.34
N ASN A 67 -7.41 11.45 -14.97
CA ASN A 67 -8.20 10.78 -15.99
C ASN A 67 -9.44 10.09 -15.40
N VAL A 68 -9.33 9.41 -14.24
CA VAL A 68 -10.50 8.87 -13.51
C VAL A 68 -11.48 9.99 -13.13
N ALA A 69 -11.01 11.18 -12.72
CA ALA A 69 -11.88 12.31 -12.43
C ALA A 69 -12.67 12.81 -13.65
N ARG A 70 -12.12 12.69 -14.87
CA ARG A 70 -12.87 12.98 -16.10
C ARG A 70 -13.95 11.94 -16.36
N ASP A 71 -13.69 10.67 -16.05
CA ASP A 71 -14.71 9.62 -16.12
C ASP A 71 -15.83 9.85 -15.11
N MET A 72 -15.50 10.28 -13.89
CA MET A 72 -16.50 10.65 -12.88
C MET A 72 -17.45 11.74 -13.39
N ASP A 73 -16.97 12.72 -14.16
CA ASP A 73 -17.82 13.78 -14.72
C ASP A 73 -18.70 13.28 -15.86
N ALA A 74 -18.19 12.35 -16.68
CA ALA A 74 -18.96 11.67 -17.70
C ALA A 74 -20.07 10.78 -17.10
N ILE A 75 -19.75 10.04 -16.03
CA ILE A 75 -20.73 9.23 -15.28
C ILE A 75 -21.80 10.14 -14.67
N ARG A 76 -21.42 11.23 -13.99
CA ARG A 76 -22.36 12.24 -13.45
C ARG A 76 -23.31 12.72 -14.55
N ALA A 77 -22.79 13.10 -15.72
CA ALA A 77 -23.61 13.56 -16.84
C ALA A 77 -24.55 12.47 -17.37
N ALA A 78 -24.08 11.23 -17.50
CA ALA A 78 -24.87 10.10 -17.99
C ALA A 78 -26.00 9.70 -17.03
N LEU A 79 -25.82 9.90 -15.72
CA LEU A 79 -26.85 9.72 -14.70
C LEU A 79 -27.87 10.87 -14.67
N GLY A 80 -27.62 11.97 -15.39
CA GLY A 80 -28.51 13.13 -15.42
C GLY A 80 -28.37 14.08 -14.23
N ASP A 81 -27.32 13.91 -13.40
CA ASP A 81 -27.07 14.77 -12.25
C ASP A 81 -26.38 16.08 -12.67
N ASP A 82 -26.86 17.22 -12.19
CA ASP A 82 -26.20 18.52 -12.42
C ASP A 82 -24.86 18.62 -11.69
N LYS A 83 -24.80 18.11 -10.46
CA LYS A 83 -23.62 18.15 -9.58
C LYS A 83 -23.40 16.82 -8.88
N LEU A 84 -22.15 16.38 -8.80
CA LEU A 84 -21.72 15.13 -8.19
C LEU A 84 -21.92 15.13 -6.66
N THR A 85 -22.52 14.06 -6.15
CA THR A 85 -22.39 13.66 -4.74
C THR A 85 -21.52 12.41 -4.68
N SER A 86 -20.39 12.44 -3.97
CA SER A 86 -19.45 11.31 -3.93
C SER A 86 -18.92 10.99 -2.53
N TYR A 87 -18.62 9.72 -2.33
CA TYR A 87 -17.94 9.18 -1.17
C TYR A 87 -16.73 8.37 -1.68
N GLY A 88 -15.54 8.65 -1.15
CA GLY A 88 -14.32 7.95 -1.52
C GLY A 88 -13.51 7.64 -0.27
N VAL A 89 -12.86 6.48 -0.31
CA VAL A 89 -12.07 5.94 0.79
C VAL A 89 -10.66 5.70 0.29
N SER A 90 -9.65 6.01 1.13
CA SER A 90 -8.24 5.70 0.83
C SER A 90 -7.85 6.27 -0.54
N TYR A 91 -7.30 5.47 -1.45
CA TYR A 91 -6.93 5.89 -2.80
C TYR A 91 -8.07 6.57 -3.59
N GLY A 92 -9.32 6.18 -3.35
CA GLY A 92 -10.49 6.81 -3.99
C GLY A 92 -10.62 8.31 -3.68
N THR A 93 -10.06 8.77 -2.57
CA THR A 93 -10.01 10.20 -2.21
C THR A 93 -9.17 11.01 -3.20
N LEU A 94 -8.19 10.39 -3.87
CA LEU A 94 -7.36 11.08 -4.87
C LEU A 94 -8.15 11.44 -6.13
N ALA A 95 -8.95 10.51 -6.66
CA ALA A 95 -9.83 10.80 -7.78
C ALA A 95 -10.86 11.89 -7.45
N GLN A 96 -11.38 11.92 -6.21
CA GLN A 96 -12.25 12.98 -5.72
C GLN A 96 -11.54 14.34 -5.62
N GLN A 97 -10.31 14.37 -5.11
CA GLN A 97 -9.46 15.57 -5.10
C GLN A 97 -9.28 16.12 -6.52
N MET A 98 -8.90 15.26 -7.48
CA MET A 98 -8.76 15.64 -8.88
C MET A 98 -10.08 16.12 -9.49
N TYR A 99 -11.21 15.50 -9.13
CA TYR A 99 -12.54 15.96 -9.55
C TYR A 99 -12.86 17.37 -9.05
N ALA A 100 -12.57 17.64 -7.76
CA ALA A 100 -12.81 18.95 -7.17
C ALA A 100 -11.96 20.05 -7.84
N GLU A 101 -10.73 19.74 -8.24
CA GLU A 101 -9.88 20.69 -8.99
C GLU A 101 -10.36 20.95 -10.42
N LEU A 102 -10.70 19.87 -11.15
CA LEU A 102 -11.07 19.96 -12.56
C LEU A 102 -12.49 20.51 -12.75
N PHE A 103 -13.40 20.20 -11.84
CA PHE A 103 -14.83 20.51 -11.94
C PHE A 103 -15.41 21.12 -10.64
N PRO A 104 -14.81 22.19 -10.07
CA PRO A 104 -15.20 22.70 -8.76
C PRO A 104 -16.68 23.11 -8.67
N ASN A 105 -17.22 23.66 -9.78
CA ASN A 105 -18.62 24.09 -9.86
C ASN A 105 -19.63 22.92 -9.99
N ARG A 106 -19.15 21.69 -10.14
CA ARG A 106 -19.97 20.48 -10.31
C ARG A 106 -19.95 19.57 -9.09
N VAL A 107 -19.46 20.06 -7.94
CA VAL A 107 -19.55 19.34 -6.66
C VAL A 107 -20.80 19.77 -5.91
N ARG A 108 -21.66 18.82 -5.53
CA ARG A 108 -22.79 19.03 -4.61
C ARG A 108 -22.37 18.74 -3.19
N ALA A 109 -21.80 17.57 -2.96
CA ALA A 109 -21.27 17.11 -1.69
C ALA A 109 -20.17 16.08 -1.95
N MET A 110 -19.12 16.07 -1.12
CA MET A 110 -18.00 15.17 -1.27
C MET A 110 -17.49 14.79 0.11
N VAL A 111 -17.32 13.49 0.33
CA VAL A 111 -16.71 12.93 1.54
C VAL A 111 -15.46 12.20 1.13
N LEU A 112 -14.33 12.59 1.73
CA LEU A 112 -13.03 11.96 1.56
C LEU A 112 -12.66 11.31 2.90
N ASP A 113 -12.74 9.99 2.97
CA ASP A 113 -12.45 9.20 4.17
C ASP A 113 -11.05 8.56 4.06
N SER A 114 -10.19 8.75 5.05
CA SER A 114 -8.76 8.37 5.01
C SER A 114 -8.02 8.97 3.79
N ASN A 115 -7.90 10.30 3.78
CA ASN A 115 -7.44 11.07 2.62
C ASN A 115 -5.97 10.87 2.25
N MET A 116 -5.70 10.69 0.95
CA MET A 116 -4.35 10.71 0.38
C MET A 116 -3.83 12.15 0.26
N ASP A 117 -2.68 12.49 0.88
CA ASP A 117 -2.04 13.79 0.69
C ASP A 117 -1.20 13.81 -0.59
N HIS A 118 -1.81 14.30 -1.67
CA HIS A 118 -1.17 14.37 -2.99
C HIS A 118 -0.12 15.48 -3.12
N SER A 119 0.27 16.14 -2.02
CA SER A 119 1.33 17.15 -2.02
C SER A 119 2.69 16.65 -1.54
N LEU A 120 2.76 15.41 -1.04
CA LEU A 120 3.96 14.84 -0.44
C LEU A 120 4.90 14.25 -1.49
N ASP A 121 6.19 14.55 -1.36
CA ASP A 121 7.24 13.82 -2.09
C ASP A 121 7.43 12.41 -1.52
N ALA A 122 8.23 11.58 -2.20
CA ALA A 122 8.45 10.18 -1.82
C ALA A 122 8.92 10.01 -0.37
N LYS A 123 9.77 10.92 0.13
CA LYS A 123 10.29 10.83 1.50
C LYS A 123 9.22 11.23 2.50
N ALA A 124 8.58 12.37 2.27
CA ALA A 124 7.53 12.88 3.14
C ALA A 124 6.36 11.90 3.23
N PHE A 125 5.96 11.30 2.10
CA PHE A 125 4.91 10.28 2.05
C PHE A 125 5.27 9.06 2.90
N GLN A 126 6.45 8.45 2.68
CA GLN A 126 6.89 7.31 3.48
C GLN A 126 7.00 7.64 4.98
N VAL A 127 7.51 8.83 5.33
CA VAL A 127 7.66 9.25 6.73
C VAL A 127 6.30 9.46 7.39
N SER A 128 5.34 10.08 6.70
CA SER A 128 3.98 10.27 7.23
C SER A 128 3.28 8.94 7.47
N GLU A 129 3.41 8.00 6.52
CA GLU A 129 2.84 6.67 6.62
C GLU A 129 3.51 5.84 7.71
N ALA A 130 4.84 5.96 7.87
CA ALA A 130 5.57 5.30 8.95
C ALA A 130 5.13 5.80 10.33
N ALA A 131 4.90 7.10 10.49
CA ALA A 131 4.38 7.66 11.73
C ALA A 131 2.99 7.11 12.05
N ALA A 132 2.09 7.03 11.06
CA ALA A 132 0.74 6.51 11.25
C ALA A 132 0.71 5.04 11.72
N VAL A 133 1.53 4.17 11.11
CA VAL A 133 1.59 2.76 11.55
C VAL A 133 2.25 2.60 12.92
N GLN A 134 3.19 3.48 13.29
CA GLN A 134 3.75 3.50 14.64
C GLN A 134 2.70 3.94 15.67
N ASP A 135 1.89 4.95 15.37
CA ASP A 135 0.80 5.39 16.24
C ASP A 135 -0.23 4.27 16.46
N GLY A 136 -0.57 3.53 15.40
CA GLY A 136 -1.45 2.35 15.49
C GLY A 136 -0.85 1.25 16.39
N PHE A 137 0.43 0.92 16.20
CA PHE A 137 1.14 -0.04 17.06
C PHE A 137 1.20 0.42 18.52
N ASP A 138 1.44 1.71 18.77
CA ASP A 138 1.46 2.29 20.10
C ASP A 138 0.11 2.13 20.81
N GLU A 139 -0.98 2.34 20.08
CA GLU A 139 -2.34 2.15 20.61
C GLU A 139 -2.67 0.67 20.84
N PHE A 140 -2.27 -0.25 19.96
CA PHE A 140 -2.40 -1.69 20.19
C PHE A 140 -1.69 -2.13 21.49
N VAL A 141 -0.45 -1.68 21.69
CA VAL A 141 0.32 -1.95 22.92
C VAL A 141 -0.41 -1.37 24.15
N ALA A 142 -0.95 -0.16 24.03
CA ALA A 142 -1.68 0.49 25.11
C ALA A 142 -3.00 -0.21 25.42
N TRP A 143 -3.73 -0.68 24.40
CA TRP A 143 -4.93 -1.51 24.55
C TRP A 143 -4.62 -2.80 25.28
N CYS A 144 -3.62 -3.58 24.84
CA CYS A 144 -3.23 -4.82 25.50
C CYS A 144 -2.85 -4.64 26.98
N LYS A 145 -2.32 -3.47 27.35
CA LYS A 145 -2.03 -3.14 28.75
C LYS A 145 -3.29 -2.90 29.59
N ARG A 146 -4.34 -2.32 29.01
CA ARG A 146 -5.56 -1.91 29.72
C ARG A 146 -6.63 -3.00 29.71
N ASP A 147 -6.70 -3.78 28.65
CA ASP A 147 -7.79 -4.71 28.38
C ASP A 147 -7.37 -6.17 28.64
N THR A 148 -8.20 -6.90 29.37
CA THR A 148 -7.98 -8.32 29.69
C THR A 148 -8.37 -9.25 28.55
N GLU A 149 -9.08 -8.77 27.53
CA GLU A 149 -9.36 -9.53 26.30
C GLU A 149 -8.09 -9.78 25.47
N CYS A 150 -7.07 -8.92 25.63
CA CYS A 150 -5.77 -9.17 25.02
C CYS A 150 -5.08 -10.38 25.68
N VAL A 151 -4.80 -11.43 24.91
CA VAL A 151 -4.07 -12.61 25.41
C VAL A 151 -2.61 -12.33 25.80
N LEU A 152 -2.10 -11.15 25.43
CA LEU A 152 -0.80 -10.63 25.85
C LEU A 152 -0.90 -9.71 27.07
N HIS A 153 -2.08 -9.56 27.68
CA HIS A 153 -2.26 -8.75 28.88
C HIS A 153 -1.28 -9.18 29.99
N GLY A 154 -0.66 -8.21 30.64
CA GLY A 154 0.40 -8.44 31.64
C GLY A 154 1.77 -8.83 31.07
N ARG A 155 1.94 -8.91 29.74
CA ARG A 155 3.24 -9.10 29.07
C ARG A 155 3.78 -7.79 28.51
N ASP A 156 5.09 -7.75 28.28
CA ASP A 156 5.73 -6.66 27.52
C ASP A 156 5.59 -6.93 26.02
N VAL A 157 4.56 -6.34 25.41
CA VAL A 157 4.26 -6.50 23.97
C VAL A 157 5.37 -5.94 23.09
N ARG A 158 6.03 -4.83 23.48
CA ARG A 158 7.13 -4.26 22.70
C ARG A 158 8.36 -5.16 22.73
N ALA A 159 8.70 -5.71 23.89
CA ALA A 159 9.79 -6.68 24.00
C ALA A 159 9.51 -7.94 23.18
N LEU A 160 8.25 -8.42 23.20
CA LEU A 160 7.82 -9.55 22.37
C LEU A 160 8.00 -9.24 20.88
N TRP A 161 7.44 -8.12 20.41
CA TRP A 161 7.55 -7.65 19.02
C TRP A 161 9.00 -7.55 18.55
N LYS A 162 9.86 -6.88 19.34
CA LYS A 162 11.29 -6.77 19.07
C LYS A 162 11.98 -8.13 19.00
N GLY A 163 11.59 -9.07 19.87
CA GLY A 163 12.09 -10.45 19.85
C GLY A 163 11.71 -11.19 18.58
N LEU A 164 10.47 -11.04 18.11
CA LEU A 164 9.99 -11.62 16.85
C LEU A 164 10.72 -11.03 15.65
N LEU A 165 10.84 -9.70 15.57
CA LEU A 165 11.61 -9.02 14.52
C LEU A 165 13.08 -9.49 14.50
N ALA A 166 13.72 -9.63 15.66
CA ALA A 166 15.11 -10.09 15.72
C ALA A 166 15.26 -11.55 15.26
N LYS A 167 14.30 -12.44 15.55
CA LYS A 167 14.28 -13.81 15.00
C LYS A 167 14.07 -13.79 13.49
N ALA A 168 13.16 -12.94 13.00
CA ALA A 168 12.89 -12.78 11.57
C ALA A 168 14.12 -12.27 10.80
N ASP A 169 14.84 -11.29 11.35
CA ASP A 169 16.10 -10.77 10.77
C ASP A 169 17.19 -11.84 10.67
N ARG A 170 17.18 -12.86 11.56
CA ARG A 170 18.10 -14.00 11.52
C ARG A 170 17.58 -15.19 10.68
N GLY A 171 16.37 -15.11 10.13
CA GLY A 171 15.73 -16.21 9.42
C GLY A 171 15.32 -17.38 10.34
N GLU A 172 15.11 -17.12 11.63
CA GLU A 172 14.79 -18.13 12.65
C GLU A 172 13.29 -18.15 13.01
N LEU A 173 12.48 -17.26 12.42
CA LEU A 173 11.05 -17.20 12.64
C LEU A 173 10.31 -17.94 11.53
N TYR A 174 9.36 -18.80 11.90
CA TYR A 174 8.52 -19.53 10.97
C TYR A 174 7.06 -19.32 11.32
N TRP A 175 6.20 -19.27 10.31
CA TRP A 175 4.75 -19.18 10.53
C TRP A 175 4.25 -20.55 10.97
N PRO A 176 3.41 -20.66 12.03
CA PRO A 176 2.85 -21.94 12.44
C PRO A 176 2.19 -22.67 11.27
N GLY A 177 2.56 -23.94 11.07
CA GLY A 177 2.09 -24.74 9.92
C GLY A 177 2.88 -24.56 8.62
N HIS A 178 3.83 -23.62 8.54
CA HIS A 178 4.66 -23.36 7.37
C HIS A 178 6.15 -23.38 7.74
N THR A 179 6.85 -24.46 7.35
CA THR A 179 8.28 -24.65 7.65
C THR A 179 9.18 -24.51 6.43
N ASP A 180 8.60 -24.27 5.25
CA ASP A 180 9.32 -24.21 3.98
C ASP A 180 10.08 -22.89 3.80
N LYS A 181 9.57 -21.79 4.38
CA LYS A 181 10.19 -20.46 4.30
C LYS A 181 10.10 -19.71 5.63
N PRO A 182 11.18 -19.03 6.06
CA PRO A 182 11.14 -18.18 7.24
C PRO A 182 10.29 -16.92 6.98
N VAL A 183 9.65 -16.44 8.04
CA VAL A 183 8.95 -15.15 8.09
C VAL A 183 10.01 -14.05 8.13
N SER A 184 9.98 -13.14 7.17
CA SER A 184 10.88 -11.99 7.15
C SER A 184 10.37 -10.89 8.09
N ALA A 185 11.26 -9.96 8.48
CA ALA A 185 10.84 -8.77 9.20
C ALA A 185 9.79 -7.98 8.41
N HIS A 186 9.91 -7.93 7.08
CA HIS A 186 8.93 -7.26 6.22
C HIS A 186 7.52 -7.88 6.35
N ASN A 187 7.41 -9.21 6.46
CA ASN A 187 6.13 -9.87 6.70
C ASN A 187 5.53 -9.47 8.06
N LEU A 188 6.35 -9.37 9.11
CA LEU A 188 5.87 -8.91 10.41
C LEU A 188 5.38 -7.46 10.35
N LEU A 189 6.11 -6.57 9.66
CA LEU A 189 5.66 -5.19 9.51
C LEU A 189 4.32 -5.10 8.77
N TRP A 190 4.09 -5.92 7.75
CA TRP A 190 2.77 -6.05 7.12
C TRP A 190 1.69 -6.54 8.08
N LEU A 191 2.01 -7.50 8.95
CA LEU A 191 1.08 -7.96 9.98
C LEU A 191 0.64 -6.80 10.87
N GLY A 192 1.61 -6.01 11.35
CA GLY A 192 1.33 -4.85 12.20
C GLY A 192 0.56 -3.73 11.47
N VAL A 193 0.51 -3.71 10.14
CA VAL A 193 -0.39 -2.83 9.39
C VAL A 193 -1.78 -3.44 9.27
N VAL A 194 -1.90 -4.60 8.64
CA VAL A 194 -3.19 -5.22 8.30
C VAL A 194 -4.05 -5.48 9.54
N MET A 195 -3.42 -5.88 10.65
CA MET A 195 -4.15 -6.16 11.88
C MET A 195 -4.52 -4.93 12.70
N ASN A 196 -3.90 -3.77 12.40
CA ASN A 196 -4.29 -2.47 12.96
C ASN A 196 -5.26 -1.69 12.06
N GLU A 197 -5.43 -2.07 10.78
CA GLU A 197 -6.43 -1.50 9.88
C GLU A 197 -7.85 -2.07 10.10
N GLY A 198 -7.96 -3.30 10.61
CA GLY A 198 -9.24 -3.90 11.02
C GLY A 198 -9.44 -3.90 12.55
N PRO A 199 -10.67 -3.95 13.07
CA PRO A 199 -10.92 -3.95 14.51
C PRO A 199 -10.71 -5.34 15.14
N ASP A 200 -9.56 -6.01 14.90
CA ASP A 200 -9.30 -7.36 15.43
C ASP A 200 -7.93 -7.48 16.15
N TRP A 201 -7.67 -6.52 17.04
CA TRP A 201 -6.56 -6.60 17.99
C TRP A 201 -6.53 -7.89 18.85
N PRO A 202 -7.67 -8.49 19.25
CA PRO A 202 -7.65 -9.81 19.87
C PRO A 202 -6.98 -10.88 19.01
N MET A 203 -7.27 -10.92 17.70
CA MET A 203 -6.57 -11.83 16.79
C MET A 203 -5.10 -11.48 16.65
N GLU A 204 -4.74 -10.19 16.58
CA GLU A 204 -3.34 -9.76 16.51
C GLU A 204 -2.52 -10.27 17.69
N ALA A 205 -3.05 -10.07 18.90
CA ALA A 205 -2.42 -10.57 20.12
C ALA A 205 -2.23 -12.09 20.11
N LYS A 206 -3.20 -12.85 19.58
CA LYS A 206 -3.12 -14.30 19.43
C LYS A 206 -2.07 -14.73 18.40
N VAL A 207 -2.01 -14.07 17.24
CA VAL A 207 -1.00 -14.32 16.20
C VAL A 207 0.40 -14.07 16.74
N LEU A 208 0.62 -12.95 17.43
CA LEU A 208 1.90 -12.63 18.06
C LEU A 208 2.28 -13.65 19.14
N LEU A 209 1.32 -14.12 19.94
CA LEU A 209 1.55 -15.18 20.92
C LEU A 209 1.92 -16.51 20.25
N ALA A 210 1.25 -16.89 19.17
CA ALA A 210 1.54 -18.11 18.41
C ALA A 210 2.95 -18.08 17.81
N LEU A 211 3.34 -16.95 17.20
CA LEU A 211 4.70 -16.72 16.68
C LEU A 211 5.77 -16.76 17.79
N ALA A 212 5.38 -16.47 19.04
CA ALA A 212 6.24 -16.60 20.21
C ALA A 212 6.41 -18.05 20.72
N GLY A 213 5.71 -19.02 20.12
CA GLY A 213 5.65 -20.41 20.58
C GLY A 213 4.48 -20.72 21.52
N GLY A 214 3.49 -19.82 21.60
CA GLY A 214 2.23 -20.07 22.30
C GLY A 214 1.23 -20.90 21.47
N PRO A 215 -0.01 -21.05 21.97
CA PRO A 215 -1.07 -21.75 21.25
C PRO A 215 -1.36 -21.11 19.89
N VAL A 216 -1.58 -21.95 18.88
CA VAL A 216 -1.94 -21.53 17.52
C VAL A 216 -3.47 -21.48 17.42
N PRO A 217 -4.08 -20.34 17.08
CA PRO A 217 -5.52 -20.25 16.85
C PRO A 217 -5.95 -21.08 15.64
N ASP A 218 -7.12 -21.72 15.72
CA ASP A 218 -7.68 -22.52 14.61
C ASP A 218 -8.00 -21.64 13.38
N ASP A 219 -8.32 -20.37 13.61
CA ASP A 219 -8.67 -19.34 12.63
C ASP A 219 -7.49 -18.39 12.31
N MET A 220 -6.25 -18.79 12.65
CA MET A 220 -5.06 -18.00 12.36
C MET A 220 -4.94 -17.76 10.84
N PRO A 221 -4.85 -16.50 10.38
CA PRO A 221 -4.66 -16.22 8.95
C PRO A 221 -3.30 -16.76 8.47
N GLY A 222 -3.16 -16.92 7.15
CA GLY A 222 -1.86 -17.19 6.54
C GLY A 222 -0.88 -16.02 6.73
N PRO A 223 0.43 -16.24 6.51
CA PRO A 223 1.41 -15.16 6.59
C PRO A 223 1.05 -14.04 5.59
N PRO A 224 1.14 -12.76 5.99
CA PRO A 224 0.86 -11.66 5.10
C PRO A 224 1.93 -11.55 4.01
N GLY A 225 1.48 -11.26 2.79
CA GLY A 225 2.31 -11.12 1.60
C GLY A 225 1.64 -11.74 0.37
N ASN A 226 1.96 -11.21 -0.80
CA ASN A 226 1.43 -11.74 -2.05
C ASN A 226 2.22 -12.98 -2.47
N GLY A 227 1.50 -14.08 -2.72
CA GLY A 227 2.06 -15.24 -3.42
C GLY A 227 2.37 -14.91 -4.90
N PRO A 228 3.08 -15.79 -5.61
CA PRO A 228 3.27 -15.63 -7.05
C PRO A 228 1.90 -15.62 -7.75
N ALA A 229 1.79 -14.81 -8.80
CA ALA A 229 0.63 -14.85 -9.68
C ALA A 229 0.49 -16.23 -10.33
N SER A 230 -0.72 -16.77 -10.32
CA SER A 230 -1.07 -18.03 -10.98
C SER A 230 -1.62 -17.79 -12.38
N GLY A 231 -1.44 -18.75 -13.30
CA GLY A 231 -1.97 -18.66 -14.67
C GLY A 231 -1.04 -17.89 -15.61
N GLU A 232 -1.60 -17.38 -16.72
CA GLU A 232 -0.83 -16.69 -17.77
C GLU A 232 -0.63 -15.20 -17.48
N HIS A 233 -1.53 -14.59 -16.70
CA HIS A 233 -1.60 -13.15 -16.49
C HIS A 233 -1.60 -12.78 -15.01
N ALA A 234 -1.13 -11.58 -14.71
CA ALA A 234 -1.15 -10.95 -13.40
C ALA A 234 -1.68 -9.52 -13.52
N GLU A 235 -2.58 -9.13 -12.61
CA GLU A 235 -3.00 -7.73 -12.51
C GLU A 235 -1.93 -6.91 -11.77
N PHE A 236 -1.68 -5.69 -12.23
CA PHE A 236 -0.68 -4.79 -11.64
C PHE A 236 -1.27 -3.39 -11.38
N PRO A 237 -2.17 -3.25 -10.38
CA PRO A 237 -2.81 -1.98 -10.07
C PRO A 237 -1.83 -0.91 -9.57
N THR A 238 -0.65 -1.28 -9.05
CA THR A 238 0.38 -0.31 -8.63
C THR A 238 0.84 0.61 -9.77
N ALA A 239 0.68 0.22 -11.05
CA ALA A 239 0.94 1.11 -12.18
C ALA A 239 0.13 2.41 -12.11
N ILE A 240 -1.11 2.35 -11.60
CA ILE A 240 -1.98 3.52 -11.39
C ILE A 240 -1.30 4.51 -10.44
N LEU A 241 -0.86 4.02 -9.29
CA LEU A 241 -0.14 4.82 -8.30
C LEU A 241 1.14 5.42 -8.86
N CYS A 242 1.87 4.68 -9.71
CA CYS A 242 3.08 5.20 -10.34
C CYS A 242 2.82 6.32 -11.36
N GLU A 243 1.62 6.42 -11.94
CA GLU A 243 1.23 7.55 -12.78
C GLU A 243 0.79 8.78 -11.95
N ASP A 244 0.27 8.56 -10.75
CA ASP A 244 -0.22 9.59 -9.84
C ASP A 244 0.86 10.13 -8.87
N TYR A 245 1.85 9.33 -8.50
CA TYR A 245 2.92 9.73 -7.59
C TYR A 245 4.29 9.59 -8.24
N ASN A 246 5.02 10.71 -8.30
CA ASN A 246 6.44 10.73 -8.56
C ASN A 246 7.22 10.21 -7.34
N LEU A 247 7.36 8.89 -7.28
CA LEU A 247 8.15 8.18 -6.28
C LEU A 247 9.61 7.93 -6.72
N LYS A 248 10.08 8.63 -7.76
CA LYS A 248 11.41 8.39 -8.33
C LYS A 248 12.51 8.75 -7.32
N LEU A 249 13.44 7.82 -7.16
CA LEU A 249 14.63 7.96 -6.35
C LEU A 249 15.84 7.84 -7.29
N ARG A 250 16.91 8.59 -7.01
CA ARG A 250 18.05 8.63 -7.94
C ARG A 250 18.92 7.36 -7.88
N ASN A 251 18.98 6.70 -6.73
CA ASN A 251 19.85 5.56 -6.44
C ASN A 251 19.51 4.97 -5.06
N TYR A 252 20.23 3.91 -4.68
CA TYR A 252 20.06 3.27 -3.37
C TYR A 252 20.35 4.22 -2.19
N LYS A 253 21.30 5.16 -2.32
CA LYS A 253 21.58 6.12 -1.24
C LYS A 253 20.36 7.00 -0.92
N ALA A 254 19.61 7.41 -1.94
CA ALA A 254 18.36 8.15 -1.76
C ALA A 254 17.28 7.29 -1.10
N TYR A 255 17.10 6.04 -1.55
CA TYR A 255 16.19 5.09 -0.89
C TYR A 255 16.55 4.88 0.59
N ALA A 256 17.82 4.62 0.90
CA ALA A 256 18.27 4.44 2.27
C ALA A 256 18.03 5.69 3.14
N ASP A 257 18.01 6.88 2.55
CA ASP A 257 17.66 8.12 3.26
C ASP A 257 16.17 8.23 3.60
N VAL A 258 15.30 7.78 2.70
CA VAL A 258 13.87 7.64 2.97
C VAL A 258 13.64 6.64 4.11
N MET A 259 14.26 5.46 4.02
CA MET A 259 14.11 4.41 5.05
C MET A 259 14.65 4.83 6.42
N ARG A 260 15.75 5.59 6.48
CA ARG A 260 16.24 6.18 7.74
C ARG A 260 15.26 7.18 8.33
N GLY A 261 14.62 8.01 7.49
CA GLY A 261 13.60 8.96 7.94
C GLY A 261 12.39 8.23 8.53
N ALA A 262 11.89 7.21 7.84
CA ALA A 262 10.80 6.37 8.31
C ALA A 262 11.12 5.72 9.67
N ASN A 263 12.30 5.09 9.79
CA ASN A 263 12.70 4.40 11.02
C ASN A 263 12.94 5.35 12.20
N ALA A 264 13.23 6.63 11.93
CA ALA A 264 13.39 7.64 12.99
C ALA A 264 12.05 8.01 13.65
N VAL A 265 10.94 7.94 12.91
CA VAL A 265 9.60 8.23 13.45
C VAL A 265 8.83 6.97 13.85
N ALA A 266 9.26 5.81 13.36
CA ALA A 266 8.65 4.51 13.63
C ALA A 266 9.67 3.50 14.17
N PRO A 267 10.15 3.64 15.42
CA PRO A 267 11.23 2.79 15.95
C PRO A 267 10.84 1.31 16.12
N ASP A 268 9.56 0.99 16.30
CA ASP A 268 9.07 -0.40 16.41
C ASP A 268 8.63 -0.95 15.05
N MET A 269 7.92 -0.13 14.27
CA MET A 269 7.41 -0.53 12.96
C MET A 269 8.44 -0.37 11.83
N ARG A 270 9.55 0.33 12.06
CA ARG A 270 10.63 0.66 11.10
C ARG A 270 10.20 1.53 9.91
N TYR A 271 9.08 1.20 9.27
CA TYR A 271 8.52 1.86 8.10
C TYR A 271 7.10 1.30 7.82
N ASN A 272 6.25 2.04 7.09
CA ASN A 272 5.04 1.44 6.53
C ASN A 272 5.40 0.59 5.30
N PRO A 273 5.09 -0.73 5.28
CA PRO A 273 5.40 -1.64 4.18
C PRO A 273 4.68 -1.33 2.87
N MET A 274 3.52 -0.65 2.89
CA MET A 274 2.77 -0.27 1.67
C MET A 274 3.59 0.67 0.76
N PRO A 275 3.83 1.94 1.14
CA PRO A 275 4.63 2.85 0.32
C PRO A 275 6.08 2.40 0.15
N MET A 276 6.61 1.58 1.08
CA MET A 276 7.92 0.95 0.93
C MET A 276 7.94 -0.01 -0.27
N GLY A 277 6.88 -0.80 -0.47
CA GLY A 277 6.75 -1.69 -1.62
C GLY A 277 6.44 -0.95 -2.93
N ASP A 278 5.71 0.16 -2.88
CA ASP A 278 5.39 0.95 -4.07
C ASP A 278 6.60 1.70 -4.64
N MET A 279 7.46 2.24 -3.76
CA MET A 279 8.64 3.00 -4.17
C MET A 279 9.52 2.24 -5.17
N PRO A 280 10.03 1.01 -4.89
CA PRO A 280 10.79 0.23 -5.86
C PRO A 280 10.04 -0.03 -7.17
N ARG A 281 8.74 -0.32 -7.12
CA ARG A 281 7.89 -0.63 -8.29
C ARG A 281 7.70 0.56 -9.23
N CYS A 282 7.71 1.78 -8.69
CA CYS A 282 7.53 2.99 -9.50
C CYS A 282 8.83 3.56 -10.07
N GLN A 283 9.99 2.98 -9.79
CA GLN A 283 11.25 3.46 -10.34
C GLN A 283 11.28 3.33 -11.87
N GLY A 284 11.52 4.45 -12.57
CA GLY A 284 11.53 4.50 -14.03
C GLY A 284 10.15 4.63 -14.69
N HIS A 285 9.05 4.64 -13.93
CA HIS A 285 7.70 4.80 -14.48
C HIS A 285 7.41 6.26 -14.93
N PRO A 286 6.69 6.50 -16.04
CA PRO A 286 6.12 7.82 -16.34
C PRO A 286 5.16 8.29 -15.25
N VAL A 287 5.09 9.60 -15.01
CA VAL A 287 4.18 10.20 -14.03
C VAL A 287 3.31 11.21 -14.78
N ASN A 288 2.03 10.88 -14.94
CA ASN A 288 1.08 11.67 -15.74
C ASN A 288 0.36 12.72 -14.89
N ASN A 289 0.16 12.45 -13.60
CA ASN A 289 -0.52 13.31 -12.65
C ASN A 289 0.35 13.56 -11.41
N PRO A 290 1.50 14.25 -11.55
CA PRO A 290 2.45 14.41 -10.45
C PRO A 290 1.86 15.17 -9.26
N GLN A 291 2.38 14.86 -8.07
CA GLN A 291 1.99 15.47 -6.80
C GLN A 291 2.01 17.00 -6.85
N HIS A 292 0.97 17.60 -6.27
CA HIS A 292 0.88 19.02 -6.01
C HIS A 292 -0.09 19.30 -4.87
N ARG A 293 0.04 20.48 -4.26
CA ARG A 293 -0.97 20.95 -3.31
C ARG A 293 -2.31 21.14 -4.02
N LEU A 294 -3.38 20.66 -3.39
CA LEU A 294 -4.73 20.76 -3.92
C LEU A 294 -5.08 22.23 -4.28
N ARG A 295 -5.54 22.45 -5.51
CA ARG A 295 -5.98 23.76 -6.03
C ARG A 295 -7.49 23.80 -6.22
N TYR A 296 -8.21 24.06 -5.13
CA TYR A 296 -9.66 24.24 -5.17
C TYR A 296 -10.05 25.73 -5.13
N LYS A 297 -11.00 26.13 -6.00
CA LYS A 297 -11.56 27.49 -6.07
C LYS A 297 -13.10 27.47 -6.17
N GLY A 298 -13.75 26.54 -5.47
CA GLY A 298 -15.21 26.39 -5.47
C GLY A 298 -15.86 26.76 -4.15
#